data_AF-A0A502SWU7-F1
#
_entry.id   AF-A0A502SWU7-F1
#
_cell.length_a   1.000
_cell.length_b   1.000
_cell.length_c   1.000
_cell.angle_alpha   90.00
_cell.angle_beta   90.00
_cell.angle_gamma   90.00
#
_symmetry.space_group_name_H-M   'P 1'
#
loop_
_entity.id
_entity.type
_entity.pdbx_description
1 polymer ?
#
loop_
_entity_poly.entity_id
_entity_poly.type
_entity_poly.pdbx_seq_one_letter_code
_entity_poly.pdbx_strand_id
1 'polypeptide(L)' 'MLRATRPPLLSAPFGETVSIKATIAAVRQLGPDLTETDCELTERVMFEAIFLGRFVAFDLHE' A
#
# COMPACT_ATOMS: atom_id res chain seq x y z
N MET A 1 -7.27 4.48 -11.82
CA MET A 1 -7.47 3.63 -10.64
C MET A 1 -6.17 2.96 -10.15
N LEU A 2 -5.37 2.28 -10.99
CA LEU A 2 -4.00 1.77 -10.64
C LEU A 2 -2.96 2.84 -10.20
N ARG A 3 -3.28 4.14 -10.31
CA ARG A 3 -2.32 5.22 -10.10
C ARG A 3 -2.10 5.59 -8.63
N ALA A 4 -3.00 5.24 -7.72
CA ALA A 4 -2.95 5.72 -6.33
C ALA A 4 -2.11 4.84 -5.39
N THR A 5 -2.07 3.52 -5.62
CA THR A 5 -1.33 2.55 -4.78
C THR A 5 0.17 2.50 -5.08
N ARG A 6 0.56 2.83 -6.31
CA ARG A 6 1.95 2.75 -6.77
C ARG A 6 2.89 3.79 -6.15
N PRO A 7 2.54 5.08 -6.07
CA PRO A 7 3.45 6.11 -5.56
C PRO A 7 3.97 5.85 -4.15
N PRO A 8 3.14 5.46 -3.16
CA PRO A 8 3.62 5.13 -1.82
C PRO A 8 4.61 3.95 -1.76
N LEU A 9 4.53 3.02 -2.71
CA LEU A 9 5.42 1.85 -2.77
C LEU A 9 6.73 2.15 -3.51
N LEU A 10 6.76 3.16 -4.39
CA LEU A 10 7.95 3.53 -5.15
C LEU A 10 9.01 4.23 -4.31
N SER A 11 8.67 4.81 -3.16
CA SER A 11 9.63 5.40 -2.24
C SER A 11 10.48 4.36 -1.48
N ALA A 12 9.99 3.14 -1.34
CA ALA A 12 10.70 2.05 -0.69
C ALA A 12 11.65 1.34 -1.67
N PRO A 13 12.94 1.10 -1.36
CA PRO A 13 13.83 0.31 -2.21
C PRO A 13 13.39 -1.15 -2.37
N PHE A 14 13.96 -1.83 -3.36
CA PHE A 14 13.79 -3.28 -3.53
C PHE A 14 14.30 -4.03 -2.29
N GLY A 15 13.54 -5.03 -1.83
CA GLY A 15 13.85 -5.82 -0.65
C GLY A 15 13.50 -5.16 0.68
N GLU A 16 12.97 -3.93 0.69
CA GLU A 16 12.52 -3.27 1.91
C GLU A 16 11.14 -3.76 2.36
N THR A 17 10.87 -3.63 3.66
CA THR A 17 9.56 -3.86 4.26
C THR A 17 8.78 -2.55 4.38
N VAL A 18 7.55 -2.54 3.89
CA VAL A 18 6.61 -1.41 4.04
C VAL A 18 5.49 -1.76 5.02
N SER A 19 5.03 -0.78 5.79
CA SER A 19 3.84 -0.95 6.65
C SER A 19 2.56 -0.84 5.82
N ILE A 20 1.67 -1.83 5.92
CA ILE A 20 0.38 -1.80 5.22
C ILE A 20 -0.46 -0.59 5.63
N LYS A 21 -0.50 -0.28 6.94
CA LYS A 21 -1.27 0.83 7.50
C LYS A 21 -0.76 2.18 7.02
N ALA A 22 0.56 2.39 7.08
CA ALA A 22 1.17 3.62 6.57
C ALA A 22 0.95 3.78 5.06
N THR A 23 1.03 2.68 4.31
CA THR A 23 0.81 2.68 2.87
C THR A 23 -0.64 3.04 2.53
N ILE A 24 -1.63 2.42 3.19
CA ILE A 24 -3.06 2.74 2.97
C ILE A 24 -3.35 4.20 3.33
N ALA A 25 -2.80 4.71 4.44
CA ALA A 25 -2.94 6.11 4.80
C ALA A 25 -2.41 7.04 3.71
N ALA A 26 -1.24 6.73 3.13
CA ALA A 26 -0.68 7.48 2.01
C ALA A 26 -1.55 7.38 0.75
N VAL A 27 -2.10 6.21 0.45
CA VAL A 27 -3.03 6.01 -0.68
C VAL A 27 -4.28 6.89 -0.52
N ARG A 28 -4.86 6.95 0.67
CA ARG A 28 -6.02 7.80 0.98
C ARG A 28 -5.72 9.28 0.87
N GLN A 29 -4.52 9.71 1.29
CA GLN A 29 -4.08 11.10 1.12
C GLN A 29 -3.93 11.49 -0.35
N LEU A 30 -3.45 10.57 -1.19
CA LEU A 30 -3.29 10.80 -2.63
C LEU A 30 -4.60 10.69 -3.42
N GLY A 31 -5.57 9.94 -2.89
CA GLY A 31 -6.88 9.73 -3.50
C GLY A 31 -8.00 9.84 -2.46
N PRO A 32 -8.36 11.07 -2.03
CA PRO A 32 -9.39 11.28 -1.01
C PRO A 32 -10.79 10.81 -1.47
N ASP A 33 -11.03 10.77 -2.78
CA ASP A 33 -12.29 10.32 -3.39
C ASP A 33 -12.32 8.81 -3.69
N LEU A 34 -11.31 8.04 -3.27
CA LEU A 34 -11.31 6.58 -3.45
C LEU A 34 -12.43 5.95 -2.64
N THR A 35 -13.30 5.20 -3.31
CA THR A 35 -14.45 4.51 -2.70
C THR A 35 -14.13 3.10 -2.23
N GLU A 36 -12.99 2.55 -2.64
CA GLU A 36 -12.52 1.24 -2.18
C GLU A 36 -12.42 1.19 -0.65
N THR A 37 -12.69 0.03 -0.07
CA THR A 37 -12.51 -0.26 1.35
C THR A 37 -11.03 -0.48 1.68
N ASP A 38 -10.66 -0.40 2.96
CA ASP A 38 -9.28 -0.68 3.37
C ASP A 38 -8.88 -2.13 3.12
N CYS A 39 -9.82 -3.08 3.14
CA CYS A 39 -9.56 -4.48 2.73
C CYS A 39 -9.20 -4.57 1.24
N GLU A 40 -9.98 -3.93 0.36
CA GLU A 40 -9.69 -3.91 -1.07
C GLU A 40 -8.38 -3.18 -1.39
N LEU A 41 -8.07 -2.11 -0.66
CA LEU A 41 -6.79 -1.42 -0.76
C LEU A 41 -5.64 -2.29 -0.25
N THR A 42 -5.86 -3.08 0.81
CA THR A 42 -4.87 -4.02 1.34
C THR A 42 -4.48 -5.05 0.30
N GLU A 43 -5.45 -5.71 -0.33
CA GLU A 43 -5.20 -6.70 -1.39
C GLU A 43 -4.38 -6.11 -2.54
N ARG A 44 -4.74 -4.90 -2.97
CA ARG A 44 -4.03 -4.21 -4.07
C ARG A 44 -2.62 -3.80 -3.68
N VAL A 45 -2.43 -3.27 -2.47
CA VAL A 45 -1.10 -2.88 -1.96
C VAL A 45 -0.22 -4.12 -1.84
N MET A 46 -0.75 -5.24 -1.32
CA MET A 46 -0.03 -6.51 -1.24
C MET A 46 0.45 -6.98 -2.62
N PHE A 47 -0.44 -6.98 -3.61
CA PHE A 47 -0.10 -7.39 -4.97
C PHE A 47 1.00 -6.51 -5.59
N GLU A 48 0.86 -5.19 -5.50
CA GLU A 48 1.85 -4.25 -6.05
C GLU A 48 3.19 -4.31 -5.30
N ALA A 49 3.17 -4.44 -3.96
CA ALA A 49 4.38 -4.56 -3.17
C ALA A 49 5.20 -5.80 -3.56
N ILE A 50 4.53 -6.96 -3.70
CA ILE A 50 5.17 -8.21 -4.16
C ILE A 50 5.72 -8.05 -5.58
N PHE A 51 4.92 -7.48 -6.50
CA PHE A 51 5.36 -7.25 -7.88
C PHE A 51 6.59 -6.34 -7.95
N LEU A 52 6.67 -5.36 -7.07
CA LEU A 52 7.78 -4.44 -6.94
C LEU A 52 8.94 -5.01 -6.09
N GLY A 53 8.82 -6.23 -5.55
CA GLY A 53 9.86 -6.86 -4.73
C GLY A 53 10.05 -6.23 -3.35
N ARG A 54 8.97 -5.72 -2.75
CA ARG A 54 8.92 -5.29 -1.34
C ARG A 54 8.22 -6.35 -0.48
N PHE A 55 8.52 -6.34 0.81
CA PHE A 55 7.78 -7.09 1.82
C PHE A 55 6.74 -6.19 2.48
N VAL A 56 5.65 -6.78 2.97
CA VAL A 56 4.59 -6.03 3.67
C VAL A 56 4.53 -6.48 5.12
N ALA A 57 4.59 -5.52 6.03
CA ALA A 57 4.35 -5.73 7.46
C ALA A 57 2.91 -5.36 7.82
N PHE A 58 2.25 -6.29 8.52
CA PHE A 58 0.99 -6.06 9.20
C PHE A 58 1.26 -5.74 10.66
N ASP A 59 0.62 -4.69 11.17
CA ASP A 59 0.54 -4.49 12.60
C ASP A 59 -0.51 -5.46 13.15
N LEU A 60 -0.11 -6.33 14.06
CA LEU A 60 -0.99 -7.33 14.68
C LEU A 60 -1.77 -6.77 15.87
N HIS A 61 -1.47 -5.54 16.29
CA HIS A 61 -1.93 -4.97 17.56
C HIS A 61 -3.05 -3.93 17.42
N GLU A 62 -3.99 -4.17 16.51
CA GLU A 62 -5.28 -3.44 16.47
C GLU A 62 -6.34 -4.08 17.37
#